data_AF-A0A218WAT9-F1
#
_entry.id   AF-A0A218WAT9-F1
#
_cell.length_a   1.000
_cell.length_b   1.000
_cell.length_c   1.000
_cell.angle_alpha   90.00
_cell.angle_beta   90.00
_cell.angle_gamma   90.00
#
_symmetry.space_group_name_H-M   'P 1'
#
loop_
_entity.id
_entity.type
_entity.pdbx_description
1 polymer ?
#
loop_
_entity_poly.entity_id
_entity_poly.type
_entity_poly.pdbx_seq_one_letter_code
_entity_poly.pdbx_strand_id
1 'polypeptide(L)'
;MAKFRDRTDDFKDAVRHTAVSLGYNESKLAAIMASFIIHKPRERTSFTKAALKTLESIGALEQFMRKHRKDYVDPHRTTEQERDSIEHEVTAFIKACKEQIDILQRSVTEEETKSRGWLGLKADVLNADTLAHKQGVVLILSEKLQSVAAQFDQLRALRFQDAISKVIPRRKLNRAATSKSISENSKSDSIELREPEELKQEQLRVQQQHLDDETRALQVELTGLLDAVQETETKMVEMSALNHLMSTHVLQQAQQIEHLYEQAVEATKNVEFGNKELSQAIERNSSSRTFLLLFLFVMTFSIIFLDWLYVRGTVLGYKRSKSNQYPNTSLVQIEGVNTKEEVAWYSGKKMAYIYKAKVKKNGTHYRCIWGKVTRPHGNSGVVRAKFKSNLPPKSMV
;
A
#
# COMPACT_ATOMS: atom_id res chain seq x y z
N MET A 1 14.00 -28.19 -11.03
CA MET A 1 12.93 -27.17 -11.14
C MET A 1 11.60 -27.89 -11.12
N ALA A 2 10.87 -27.86 -9.99
CA ALA A 2 9.55 -28.49 -9.92
C ALA A 2 8.60 -27.70 -10.82
N LYS A 3 8.05 -28.34 -11.86
CA LYS A 3 6.95 -27.78 -12.65
C LYS A 3 5.76 -27.61 -11.70
N PHE A 4 5.43 -26.36 -11.37
CA PHE A 4 4.19 -26.05 -10.67
C PHE A 4 3.03 -26.61 -11.52
N ARG A 5 2.36 -27.64 -11.00
CA ARG A 5 1.14 -28.19 -11.62
C ARG A 5 0.07 -27.11 -11.49
N ASP A 6 -0.56 -26.72 -12.60
CA ASP A 6 -1.74 -25.87 -12.55
C ASP A 6 -2.85 -26.60 -11.78
N ARG A 7 -3.25 -26.04 -10.64
CA ARG A 7 -4.29 -26.61 -9.75
C ARG A 7 -5.61 -25.87 -9.85
N THR A 8 -5.78 -25.08 -10.92
CA THR A 8 -7.01 -24.31 -11.14
C THR A 8 -8.24 -25.22 -11.19
N ASP A 9 -8.13 -26.41 -11.78
CA ASP A 9 -9.24 -27.36 -11.83
C ASP A 9 -9.48 -28.08 -10.49
N ASP A 10 -8.41 -28.46 -9.76
CA ASP A 10 -8.52 -28.96 -8.37
C ASP A 10 -9.29 -27.96 -7.48
N PHE A 11 -9.01 -26.66 -7.66
CA PHE A 11 -9.69 -25.58 -6.94
C PHE A 11 -11.17 -25.45 -7.33
N LYS A 12 -11.49 -25.48 -8.64
CA LYS A 12 -12.89 -25.44 -9.11
C LYS A 12 -13.71 -26.59 -8.53
N ASP A 13 -13.14 -27.79 -8.51
CA ASP A 13 -13.82 -28.98 -7.98
C ASP A 13 -14.02 -28.90 -6.47
N ALA A 14 -13.04 -28.38 -5.72
CA ALA A 14 -13.19 -28.11 -4.29
C ALA A 14 -14.29 -27.07 -4.00
N VAL A 15 -14.35 -25.99 -4.78
CA VAL A 15 -15.40 -24.96 -4.68
C VAL A 15 -16.78 -25.57 -5.00
N ARG A 16 -16.88 -26.40 -6.04
CA ARG A 16 -18.14 -27.10 -6.38
C ARG A 16 -18.62 -27.98 -5.24
N HIS A 17 -17.74 -28.83 -4.71
CA HIS A 17 -18.07 -29.73 -3.63
C HIS A 17 -18.56 -28.97 -2.38
N THR A 18 -17.86 -27.87 -2.04
CA THR A 18 -18.21 -27.02 -0.89
C THR A 18 -19.54 -26.30 -1.10
N ALA A 19 -19.78 -25.75 -2.29
CA ALA A 19 -21.02 -25.05 -2.61
C ALA A 19 -22.25 -25.99 -2.57
N VAL A 20 -22.11 -27.23 -3.06
CA VAL A 20 -23.14 -28.26 -2.95
C VAL A 20 -23.42 -28.60 -1.48
N SER A 21 -22.36 -28.74 -0.66
CA SER A 21 -22.53 -29.01 0.78
C SER A 21 -23.23 -27.89 1.55
N LEU A 22 -23.17 -26.66 1.05
CA LEU A 22 -23.83 -25.47 1.60
C LEU A 22 -25.25 -25.24 1.03
N GLY A 23 -25.77 -26.17 0.19
CA GLY A 23 -27.12 -26.09 -0.36
C GLY A 23 -27.29 -25.09 -1.52
N TYR A 24 -26.22 -24.78 -2.25
CA TYR A 24 -26.34 -23.95 -3.45
C TYR A 24 -27.03 -24.71 -4.59
N ASN A 25 -28.11 -24.12 -5.14
CA ASN A 25 -28.79 -24.65 -6.32
C ASN A 25 -27.87 -24.68 -7.55
N GLU A 26 -28.12 -25.61 -8.47
CA GLU A 26 -27.33 -25.81 -9.69
C GLU A 26 -27.20 -24.55 -10.56
N SER A 27 -28.23 -23.70 -10.58
CA SER A 27 -28.20 -22.39 -11.25
C SER A 27 -27.24 -21.38 -10.61
N LYS A 28 -27.18 -21.35 -9.26
CA LYS A 28 -26.22 -20.49 -8.53
C LYS A 28 -24.81 -21.03 -8.67
N LEU A 29 -24.64 -22.35 -8.68
CA LEU A 29 -23.36 -23.01 -8.92
C LEU A 29 -22.84 -22.70 -10.33
N ALA A 30 -23.70 -22.79 -11.36
CA ALA A 30 -23.35 -22.43 -12.73
C ALA A 30 -22.93 -20.95 -12.85
N ALA A 31 -23.62 -20.04 -12.15
CA ALA A 31 -23.24 -18.63 -12.10
C ALA A 31 -21.87 -18.38 -11.43
N ILE A 32 -21.58 -19.10 -10.34
CA ILE A 32 -20.26 -19.06 -9.67
C ILE A 32 -19.17 -19.68 -10.54
N MET A 33 -19.46 -20.77 -11.25
CA MET A 33 -18.50 -21.39 -12.17
C MET A 33 -18.24 -20.53 -13.41
N ALA A 34 -19.26 -19.84 -13.91
CA ALA A 34 -19.14 -18.91 -15.03
C ALA A 34 -18.29 -17.68 -14.69
N SER A 35 -18.32 -17.20 -13.43
CA SER A 35 -17.47 -16.08 -13.01
C SER A 35 -15.97 -16.43 -12.96
N PHE A 36 -15.62 -17.72 -12.82
CA PHE A 36 -14.24 -18.19 -12.95
C PHE A 36 -13.76 -18.26 -14.40
N ILE A 37 -14.67 -18.38 -15.37
CA ILE A 37 -14.34 -18.47 -16.80
C ILE A 37 -14.24 -17.07 -17.41
N ILE A 38 -15.15 -16.18 -17.04
CA ILE A 38 -15.16 -14.79 -17.51
C ILE A 38 -15.05 -13.90 -16.29
N HIS A 39 -13.85 -13.35 -16.08
CA HIS A 39 -13.67 -12.28 -15.10
C HIS A 39 -14.62 -11.15 -15.51
N LYS A 40 -15.56 -10.81 -14.62
CA LYS A 40 -16.43 -9.66 -14.85
C LYS A 40 -15.53 -8.47 -15.16
N PRO A 41 -15.70 -7.75 -16.29
CA PRO A 41 -14.83 -6.64 -16.61
C PRO A 41 -14.88 -5.69 -15.43
N ARG A 42 -13.73 -5.46 -14.77
CA ARG A 42 -13.65 -4.50 -13.68
C ARG A 42 -14.17 -3.18 -14.22
N GLU A 43 -15.25 -2.67 -13.64
CA GLU A 43 -15.78 -1.37 -14.00
C GLU A 43 -14.67 -0.35 -13.75
N ARG A 44 -14.16 0.24 -14.84
CA ARG A 44 -13.12 1.25 -14.75
C ARG A 44 -13.68 2.42 -13.97
N THR A 45 -12.96 2.84 -12.93
CA THR A 45 -13.31 4.03 -12.16
C THR A 45 -13.37 5.25 -13.08
N SER A 46 -14.17 6.26 -12.70
CA SER A 46 -14.21 7.55 -13.41
C SER A 46 -12.82 8.13 -13.62
N PHE A 47 -11.97 8.06 -12.59
CA PHE A 47 -10.55 8.42 -12.64
C PHE A 47 -9.79 7.66 -13.75
N THR A 48 -9.92 6.33 -13.80
CA THR A 48 -9.20 5.52 -14.80
C THR A 48 -9.67 5.84 -16.22
N LYS A 49 -10.97 6.09 -16.41
CA LYS A 49 -11.52 6.49 -17.72
C LYS A 49 -10.96 7.85 -18.16
N ALA A 50 -10.91 8.82 -17.25
CA ALA A 50 -10.35 10.14 -17.52
C ALA A 50 -8.84 10.06 -17.82
N ALA A 51 -8.07 9.33 -17.02
CA ALA A 51 -6.64 9.12 -17.24
C ALA A 51 -6.32 8.48 -18.60
N LEU A 52 -7.10 7.47 -19.02
CA LEU A 52 -6.93 6.85 -20.34
C LEU A 52 -7.27 7.82 -21.47
N LYS A 53 -8.30 8.65 -21.32
CA LYS A 53 -8.64 9.69 -22.30
C LYS A 53 -7.51 10.73 -22.44
N THR A 54 -6.89 11.13 -21.33
CA THR A 54 -5.71 12.01 -21.34
C THR A 54 -4.53 11.35 -22.04
N LEU A 55 -4.28 10.05 -21.78
CA LEU A 55 -3.24 9.29 -22.47
C LEU A 55 -3.47 9.23 -23.99
N GLU A 56 -4.70 8.97 -24.42
CA GLU A 56 -5.09 8.99 -25.85
C GLU A 56 -4.85 10.37 -26.48
N SER A 57 -5.12 11.44 -25.73
CA SER A 57 -4.90 12.82 -26.19
C SER A 57 -3.41 13.13 -26.35
N ILE A 58 -2.56 12.68 -25.41
CA ILE A 58 -1.10 12.80 -25.51
C ILE A 58 -0.57 11.98 -26.70
N GLY A 59 -1.09 10.77 -26.92
CA GLY A 59 -0.73 9.94 -28.08
C GLY A 59 -1.10 10.60 -29.42
N ALA A 60 -2.27 11.25 -29.49
CA ALA A 60 -2.67 12.01 -30.67
C ALA A 60 -1.75 13.21 -30.93
N LEU A 61 -1.31 13.92 -29.88
CA LEU A 61 -0.33 15.00 -29.98
C LEU A 61 1.03 14.48 -30.50
N GLU A 62 1.51 13.36 -29.98
CA GLU A 62 2.76 12.76 -30.45
C GLU A 62 2.68 12.37 -31.94
N GLN A 63 1.54 11.79 -32.37
CA GLN A 63 1.31 11.44 -33.76
C GLN A 63 1.23 12.68 -34.67
N PHE A 64 0.58 13.74 -34.21
CA PHE A 64 0.53 15.03 -34.90
C PHE A 64 1.93 15.62 -35.09
N MET A 65 2.73 15.68 -34.01
CA MET A 65 4.11 16.16 -34.08
C MET A 65 4.97 15.34 -35.04
N ARG A 66 4.85 14.00 -35.03
CA ARG A 66 5.59 13.14 -35.96
C ARG A 66 5.23 13.40 -37.41
N LYS A 67 3.95 13.64 -37.71
CA LYS A 67 3.47 13.94 -39.07
C LYS A 67 4.01 15.27 -39.57
N HIS A 68 3.97 16.31 -38.72
CA HIS A 68 4.35 17.68 -39.08
C HIS A 68 5.84 18.01 -38.85
N ARG A 69 6.64 17.08 -38.31
CA ARG A 69 8.08 17.31 -38.03
C ARG A 69 8.87 17.83 -39.24
N LYS A 70 8.71 17.20 -40.40
CA LYS A 70 9.43 17.60 -41.62
C LYS A 70 8.96 18.96 -42.12
N ASP A 71 7.65 19.14 -42.12
CA ASP A 71 7.00 20.39 -42.54
C ASP A 71 7.39 21.57 -41.64
N TYR A 72 7.66 21.32 -40.36
CA TYR A 72 8.06 22.34 -39.40
C TYR A 72 9.55 22.73 -39.49
N VAL A 73 10.44 21.76 -39.71
CA VAL A 73 11.90 21.99 -39.76
C VAL A 73 12.36 22.51 -41.13
N ASP A 74 11.80 22.00 -42.23
CA ASP A 74 12.29 22.33 -43.57
C ASP A 74 11.86 23.74 -44.03
N PRO A 75 12.80 24.68 -44.27
CA PRO A 75 12.47 26.07 -44.60
C PRO A 75 11.66 26.25 -45.89
N HIS A 76 11.83 25.34 -46.85
CA HIS A 76 11.29 25.46 -48.22
C HIS A 76 9.96 24.72 -48.44
N ARG A 77 9.47 24.02 -47.42
CA ARG A 77 8.30 23.14 -47.57
C ARG A 77 6.99 23.81 -47.12
N THR A 78 7.09 24.76 -46.20
CA THR A 78 5.94 25.44 -45.57
C THR A 78 6.20 26.93 -45.41
N THR A 79 5.11 27.69 -45.32
CA THR A 79 5.14 29.12 -45.00
C THR A 79 5.33 29.33 -43.49
N GLU A 80 5.86 30.48 -43.06
CA GLU A 80 5.98 30.79 -41.62
C GLU A 80 4.62 30.78 -40.91
N GLN A 81 3.55 31.18 -41.61
CA GLN A 81 2.20 31.19 -41.06
C GLN A 81 1.65 29.78 -40.80
N GLU A 82 1.97 28.79 -41.63
CA GLU A 82 1.63 27.38 -41.38
C GLU A 82 2.41 26.83 -40.19
N ARG A 83 3.68 27.22 -40.03
CA ARG A 83 4.49 26.81 -38.87
C ARG A 83 3.91 27.36 -37.58
N ASP A 84 3.53 28.63 -37.58
CA ASP A 84 2.94 29.27 -36.41
C ASP A 84 1.56 28.68 -36.06
N SER A 85 0.79 28.22 -37.06
CA SER A 85 -0.42 27.41 -36.83
C SER A 85 -0.11 26.09 -36.13
N ILE A 86 0.93 25.37 -36.58
CA ILE A 86 1.39 24.12 -35.94
C ILE A 86 1.80 24.39 -34.49
N GLU A 87 2.53 25.48 -34.23
CA GLU A 87 2.91 25.85 -32.86
C GLU A 87 1.70 26.18 -31.99
N HIS A 88 0.73 26.92 -32.52
CA HIS A 88 -0.49 27.26 -31.81
C HIS A 88 -1.29 26.01 -31.44
N GLU A 89 -1.47 25.09 -32.39
CA GLU A 89 -2.16 23.82 -32.16
C GLU A 89 -1.46 22.98 -31.09
N VAL A 90 -0.13 22.77 -31.21
CA VAL A 90 0.66 22.02 -30.21
C VAL A 90 0.54 22.66 -28.83
N THR A 91 0.60 23.99 -28.76
CA THR A 91 0.44 24.74 -27.51
C THR A 91 -0.93 24.53 -26.88
N ALA A 92 -1.99 24.59 -27.69
CA ALA A 92 -3.35 24.36 -27.24
C ALA A 92 -3.53 22.92 -26.71
N PHE A 93 -2.99 21.92 -27.41
CA PHE A 93 -3.02 20.53 -26.96
C PHE A 93 -2.28 20.31 -25.65
N ILE A 94 -1.07 20.88 -25.49
CA ILE A 94 -0.30 20.76 -24.24
C ILE A 94 -1.06 21.38 -23.07
N LYS A 95 -1.63 22.59 -23.26
CA LYS A 95 -2.44 23.27 -22.23
C LYS A 95 -3.68 22.45 -21.85
N ALA A 96 -4.40 21.90 -22.83
CA ALA A 96 -5.57 21.06 -22.58
C ALA A 96 -5.22 19.76 -21.84
N CYS A 97 -4.12 19.09 -22.22
CA CYS A 97 -3.65 17.88 -21.53
C CYS A 97 -3.22 18.20 -20.09
N LYS A 98 -2.51 19.33 -19.88
CA LYS A 98 -2.12 19.80 -18.55
C LYS A 98 -3.33 20.04 -17.66
N GLU A 99 -4.36 20.72 -18.16
CA GLU A 99 -5.58 20.99 -17.39
C GLU A 99 -6.29 19.70 -16.95
N GLN A 100 -6.33 18.68 -17.83
CA GLN A 100 -6.87 17.37 -17.48
C GLN A 100 -6.03 16.68 -16.39
N ILE A 101 -4.70 16.75 -16.48
CA ILE A 101 -3.79 16.21 -15.45
C ILE A 101 -4.00 16.93 -14.11
N ASP A 102 -4.16 18.26 -14.12
CA ASP A 102 -4.41 19.04 -12.91
C ASP A 102 -5.76 18.66 -12.26
N ILE A 103 -6.80 18.40 -13.06
CA ILE A 103 -8.09 17.90 -12.56
C ILE A 103 -7.92 16.53 -11.91
N LEU A 104 -7.17 15.62 -12.55
CA LEU A 104 -6.86 14.32 -11.97
C LEU A 104 -6.08 14.47 -10.65
N GLN A 105 -5.08 15.34 -10.61
CA GLN A 105 -4.30 15.60 -9.40
C GLN A 105 -5.17 16.14 -8.26
N ARG A 106 -6.05 17.12 -8.52
CA ARG A 106 -7.00 17.63 -7.52
C ARG A 106 -7.90 16.53 -6.97
N SER A 107 -8.40 15.65 -7.84
CA SER A 107 -9.25 14.53 -7.41
C SER A 107 -8.52 13.56 -6.46
N VAL A 108 -7.20 13.41 -6.62
CA VAL A 108 -6.38 12.58 -5.74
C VAL A 108 -6.14 13.27 -4.39
N THR A 109 -5.79 14.56 -4.40
CA THR A 109 -5.60 15.34 -3.16
C THR A 109 -6.88 15.48 -2.35
N GLU A 110 -8.05 15.60 -2.99
CA GLU A 110 -9.34 15.59 -2.31
C GLU A 110 -9.64 14.27 -1.60
N GLU A 111 -9.25 13.13 -2.19
CA GLU A 111 -9.42 11.83 -1.53
C GLU A 111 -8.48 11.67 -0.33
N GLU A 112 -7.25 12.18 -0.40
CA GLU A 112 -6.30 12.20 0.73
C GLU A 112 -6.82 13.00 1.93
N THR A 113 -7.46 14.13 1.67
CA THR A 113 -8.00 14.98 2.73
C THR A 113 -9.25 14.38 3.37
N LYS A 114 -10.09 13.70 2.58
CA LYS A 114 -11.27 12.98 3.10
C LYS A 114 -10.91 11.75 3.91
N SER A 115 -9.83 11.05 3.54
CA SER A 115 -9.36 9.86 4.27
C SER A 115 -8.81 10.23 5.65
N ARG A 116 -8.18 11.40 5.77
CA ARG A 116 -7.76 12.03 7.03
C ARG A 116 -8.94 12.60 7.84
N GLY A 117 -9.83 11.73 8.32
CA GLY A 117 -11.03 12.12 9.09
C GLY A 117 -10.73 12.92 10.38
N TRP A 118 -11.76 13.67 10.83
CA TRP A 118 -11.86 14.65 11.94
C TRP A 118 -11.12 14.33 13.26
N LEU A 119 -10.74 13.07 13.51
CA LEU A 119 -10.18 12.61 14.80
C LEU A 119 -8.78 12.00 14.70
N GLY A 120 -8.11 12.04 13.55
CA GLY A 120 -6.73 11.56 13.40
C GLY A 120 -6.53 10.05 13.64
N LEU A 121 -7.61 9.29 13.83
CA LEU A 121 -7.59 7.84 13.92
C LEU A 121 -7.53 7.24 12.50
N LYS A 122 -6.32 6.81 12.13
CA LYS A 122 -5.96 6.12 10.89
C LYS A 122 -7.00 5.05 10.49
N ALA A 123 -7.87 5.38 9.55
CA ALA A 123 -8.63 4.40 8.77
C ALA A 123 -7.85 3.93 7.52
N ASP A 124 -6.65 4.48 7.27
CA ASP A 124 -6.17 4.74 5.90
C ASP A 124 -5.18 3.74 5.29
N VAL A 125 -4.90 2.58 5.91
CA VAL A 125 -3.97 1.61 5.30
C VAL A 125 -4.58 0.96 4.05
N LEU A 126 -5.90 0.72 4.04
CA LEU A 126 -6.58 0.10 2.90
C LEU A 126 -6.64 0.98 1.65
N ASN A 127 -6.49 2.30 1.79
CA ASN A 127 -6.53 3.25 0.69
C ASN A 127 -5.14 3.70 0.21
N ALA A 128 -4.08 3.45 0.99
CA ALA A 128 -2.71 3.86 0.65
C ALA A 128 -2.27 3.28 -0.71
N ASP A 129 -2.55 1.99 -0.96
CA ASP A 129 -2.23 1.34 -2.23
C ASP A 129 -3.01 1.97 -3.40
N THR A 130 -4.29 2.28 -3.20
CA THR A 130 -5.13 2.91 -4.23
C THR A 130 -4.70 4.35 -4.51
N LEU A 131 -4.24 5.05 -3.48
CA LEU A 131 -3.74 6.41 -3.56
C LEU A 131 -2.40 6.45 -4.29
N ALA A 132 -1.46 5.59 -3.90
CA ALA A 132 -0.17 5.42 -4.56
C ALA A 132 -0.35 5.06 -6.05
N HIS A 133 -1.30 4.18 -6.36
CA HIS A 133 -1.67 3.88 -7.75
C HIS A 133 -2.17 5.12 -8.49
N LYS A 134 -3.11 5.89 -7.93
CA LYS A 134 -3.66 7.09 -8.59
C LYS A 134 -2.60 8.17 -8.81
N GLN A 135 -1.77 8.42 -7.81
CA GLN A 135 -0.65 9.36 -7.94
C GLN A 135 0.37 8.89 -8.98
N GLY A 136 0.72 7.59 -8.98
CA GLY A 136 1.60 7.00 -9.99
C GLY A 136 1.07 7.19 -11.41
N VAL A 137 -0.24 7.03 -11.62
CA VAL A 137 -0.88 7.32 -12.92
C VAL A 137 -0.71 8.79 -13.33
N VAL A 138 -0.90 9.74 -12.41
CA VAL A 138 -0.70 11.18 -12.68
C VAL A 138 0.75 11.45 -13.07
N LEU A 139 1.73 10.86 -12.37
CA LEU A 139 3.15 11.02 -12.68
C LEU A 139 3.50 10.47 -14.07
N ILE A 140 3.01 9.29 -14.42
CA ILE A 140 3.27 8.72 -15.75
C ILE A 140 2.70 9.63 -16.84
N LEU A 141 1.49 10.17 -16.64
CA LEU A 141 0.88 11.10 -17.60
C LEU A 141 1.66 12.41 -17.72
N SER A 142 2.10 12.98 -16.60
CA SER A 142 2.86 14.23 -16.58
C SER A 142 4.26 14.06 -17.20
N GLU A 143 4.95 12.95 -16.94
CA GLU A 143 6.22 12.59 -17.58
C GLU A 143 6.05 12.40 -19.10
N LYS A 144 5.00 11.70 -19.54
CA LYS A 144 4.72 11.52 -20.97
C LYS A 144 4.45 12.84 -21.67
N LEU A 145 3.62 13.71 -21.08
CA LEU A 145 3.34 15.04 -21.63
C LEU A 145 4.62 15.89 -21.68
N GLN A 146 5.45 15.84 -20.65
CA GLN A 146 6.73 16.55 -20.60
C GLN A 146 7.70 16.03 -21.67
N SER A 147 7.78 14.72 -21.89
CA SER A 147 8.62 14.14 -22.94
C SER A 147 8.23 14.66 -24.33
N VAL A 148 6.93 14.74 -24.60
CA VAL A 148 6.40 15.28 -25.87
C VAL A 148 6.67 16.78 -25.98
N ALA A 149 6.46 17.56 -24.92
CA ALA A 149 6.76 19.00 -24.90
C ALA A 149 8.26 19.28 -25.11
N ALA A 150 9.14 18.52 -24.47
CA ALA A 150 10.59 18.64 -24.62
C ALA A 150 11.06 18.30 -26.05
N GLN A 151 10.47 17.29 -26.69
CA GLN A 151 10.73 17.01 -28.10
C GLN A 151 10.34 18.18 -29.01
N PHE A 152 9.23 18.84 -28.70
CA PHE A 152 8.79 20.01 -29.47
C PHE A 152 9.70 21.22 -29.27
N ASP A 153 10.10 21.50 -28.03
CA ASP A 153 11.03 22.58 -27.71
C ASP A 153 12.40 22.37 -28.39
N GLN A 154 12.86 21.12 -28.54
CA GLN A 154 14.06 20.80 -29.33
C GLN A 154 13.89 21.14 -30.81
N LEU A 155 12.75 20.78 -31.43
CA LEU A 155 12.48 21.12 -32.84
C LEU A 155 12.43 22.64 -33.04
N ARG A 156 11.81 23.33 -32.09
CA ARG A 156 11.71 24.79 -32.09
C ARG A 156 13.08 25.44 -31.93
N ALA A 157 13.93 24.95 -31.03
CA ALA A 157 15.30 25.45 -30.84
C ALA A 157 16.15 25.32 -32.12
N LEU A 158 16.01 24.22 -32.87
CA LEU A 158 16.67 24.05 -34.17
C LEU A 158 16.20 25.10 -35.19
N ARG A 159 14.89 25.36 -35.30
CA ARG A 159 14.33 26.42 -36.16
C ARG A 159 14.92 27.78 -35.82
N PHE A 160 15.01 28.10 -34.52
CA PHE A 160 15.57 29.37 -34.06
C PHE A 160 17.05 29.52 -34.41
N GLN A 161 17.83 28.47 -34.19
CA GLN A 161 19.25 28.47 -34.52
C GLN A 161 19.46 28.69 -36.03
N ASP A 162 18.63 28.08 -36.87
CA ASP A 162 18.65 28.29 -38.32
C ASP A 162 18.25 29.73 -38.70
N ALA A 163 17.23 30.32 -38.08
CA ALA A 163 16.81 31.69 -38.32
C ALA A 163 17.93 32.70 -37.96
N ILE A 164 18.55 32.54 -36.79
CA ILE A 164 19.69 33.35 -36.35
C ILE A 164 20.88 33.19 -37.32
N SER A 165 21.16 31.97 -37.75
CA SER A 165 22.26 31.69 -38.68
C SER A 165 22.11 32.33 -40.06
N LYS A 166 20.88 32.65 -40.50
CA LYS A 166 20.61 33.33 -41.77
C LYS A 166 20.75 34.85 -41.69
N VAL A 167 20.46 35.44 -40.53
CA VAL A 167 20.54 36.89 -40.31
C VAL A 167 22.00 37.35 -40.11
N ILE A 168 22.84 36.54 -39.46
CA ILE A 168 24.25 36.86 -39.17
C ILE A 168 25.17 37.01 -40.42
N PRO A 169 25.10 36.17 -41.48
CA PRO A 169 26.03 36.25 -42.62
C PRO A 169 25.79 37.43 -43.56
N ARG A 170 24.58 38.01 -43.60
CA ARG A 170 24.31 39.24 -44.40
C ARG A 170 25.18 40.41 -43.93
N ARG A 171 25.55 40.45 -42.64
CA ARG A 171 26.45 41.46 -42.07
C ARG A 171 27.91 41.34 -42.55
N LYS A 172 28.34 40.15 -43.00
CA LYS A 172 29.71 39.92 -43.52
C LYS A 172 29.81 40.07 -45.04
N LEU A 173 28.76 39.73 -45.80
CA LEU A 173 28.78 39.79 -47.26
C LEU A 173 28.80 41.24 -47.80
N ASN A 174 28.04 42.15 -47.18
CA ASN A 174 28.02 43.56 -47.62
C ASN A 174 29.33 44.29 -47.32
N ARG A 175 30.10 43.90 -46.30
CA ARG A 175 31.42 44.50 -46.02
C ARG A 175 32.47 44.12 -47.06
N ALA A 176 32.29 43.00 -47.76
CA ALA A 176 33.16 42.56 -48.85
C ALA A 176 32.76 43.20 -50.21
N ALA A 177 31.47 43.42 -50.46
CA ALA A 177 31.00 44.09 -51.67
C ALA A 177 31.47 45.55 -51.75
N THR A 178 31.46 46.29 -50.63
CA THR A 178 31.99 47.66 -50.56
C THR A 178 33.52 47.73 -50.77
N SER A 179 34.24 46.62 -50.56
CA SER A 179 35.70 46.57 -50.79
C SER A 179 36.08 46.26 -52.25
N LYS A 180 35.15 45.71 -53.06
CA LYS A 180 35.39 45.37 -54.47
C LYS A 180 35.05 46.52 -55.43
N SER A 181 34.10 47.38 -55.09
CA SER A 181 33.74 48.56 -55.92
C SER A 181 34.78 49.69 -55.88
N ILE A 182 35.73 49.66 -54.94
CA ILE A 182 36.78 50.69 -54.81
C ILE A 182 37.98 50.43 -55.75
N SER A 183 38.11 49.23 -56.33
CA SER A 183 39.33 48.86 -57.08
C SER A 183 39.24 48.91 -58.62
N GLU A 184 38.11 49.31 -59.22
CA GLU A 184 37.96 49.35 -60.69
C GLU A 184 37.70 50.74 -61.28
N ASN A 185 38.18 51.83 -60.66
CA ASN A 185 38.09 53.16 -61.28
C ASN A 185 39.42 53.92 -61.29
N SER A 186 40.46 53.33 -61.89
CA SER A 186 41.69 54.04 -62.20
C SER A 186 42.31 53.56 -63.53
N LYS A 187 41.86 54.18 -64.64
CA LYS A 187 42.68 54.65 -65.78
C LYS A 187 41.77 54.98 -66.99
N SER A 188 41.72 56.25 -67.38
CA SER A 188 42.24 56.74 -68.67
C SER A 188 41.83 58.19 -68.93
N ASP A 189 42.86 59.02 -69.06
CA ASP A 189 43.07 60.18 -69.93
C ASP A 189 41.90 60.98 -70.53
N SER A 190 42.09 62.28 -70.39
CA SER A 190 41.43 63.45 -70.96
C SER A 190 41.19 63.42 -72.48
N ILE A 191 39.94 63.68 -72.89
CA ILE A 191 39.60 64.55 -74.03
C ILE A 191 38.33 65.35 -73.66
N GLU A 192 38.45 66.67 -73.65
CA GLU A 192 37.35 67.61 -73.44
C GLU A 192 36.37 67.58 -74.63
N LEU A 193 35.12 67.17 -74.38
CA LEU A 193 33.96 67.76 -75.04
C LEU A 193 32.94 68.12 -73.95
N ARG A 194 32.54 69.39 -73.97
CA ARG A 194 31.74 70.11 -72.98
C ARG A 194 30.32 69.56 -72.90
N GLU A 195 30.08 68.60 -72.00
CA GLU A 195 28.75 68.27 -71.48
C GLU A 195 28.48 69.08 -70.20
N PRO A 196 27.23 69.49 -69.92
CA PRO A 196 26.95 70.45 -68.85
C PRO A 196 27.29 69.85 -67.49
N GLU A 197 28.06 70.57 -66.66
CA GLU A 197 28.37 70.17 -65.27
C GLU A 197 27.13 69.84 -64.44
N GLU A 198 25.95 70.36 -64.84
CA GLU A 198 24.66 70.00 -64.25
C GLU A 198 24.37 68.50 -64.37
N LEU A 199 24.66 67.82 -65.48
CA LEU A 199 24.37 66.39 -65.69
C LEU A 199 25.22 65.46 -64.82
N LYS A 200 26.48 65.83 -64.55
CA LYS A 200 27.41 65.05 -63.71
C LYS A 200 27.11 65.24 -62.22
N GLN A 201 26.71 66.46 -61.84
CA GLN A 201 26.22 66.79 -60.50
C GLN A 201 24.85 66.12 -60.23
N GLU A 202 23.97 66.06 -61.24
CA GLU A 202 22.69 65.34 -61.18
C GLU A 202 22.92 63.83 -61.02
N GLN A 203 23.83 63.24 -61.79
CA GLN A 203 24.20 61.81 -61.65
C GLN A 203 24.77 61.48 -60.27
N LEU A 204 25.64 62.33 -59.71
CA LEU A 204 26.16 62.16 -58.36
C LEU A 204 25.08 62.28 -57.29
N ARG A 205 24.15 63.24 -57.43
CA ARG A 205 23.01 63.40 -56.51
C ARG A 205 22.03 62.22 -56.59
N VAL A 206 21.75 61.73 -57.80
CA VAL A 206 20.89 60.56 -58.02
C VAL A 206 21.55 59.29 -57.45
N GLN A 207 22.87 59.12 -57.63
CA GLN A 207 23.62 58.03 -57.01
C GLN A 207 23.57 58.10 -55.47
N GLN A 208 23.68 59.30 -54.91
CA GLN A 208 23.67 59.52 -53.46
C GLN A 208 22.28 59.33 -52.86
N GLN A 209 21.23 59.79 -53.57
CA GLN A 209 19.84 59.48 -53.23
C GLN A 209 19.55 57.98 -53.30
N HIS A 210 20.07 57.28 -54.31
CA HIS A 210 19.91 55.83 -54.42
C HIS A 210 20.58 55.09 -53.26
N LEU A 211 21.77 55.54 -52.82
CA LEU A 211 22.45 54.98 -51.65
C LEU A 211 21.70 55.29 -50.33
N ASP A 212 21.15 56.49 -50.20
CA ASP A 212 20.32 56.88 -49.05
C ASP A 212 18.99 56.08 -49.02
N ASP A 213 18.41 55.79 -50.19
CA ASP A 213 17.20 54.98 -50.31
C ASP A 213 17.49 53.49 -50.03
N GLU A 214 18.63 52.95 -50.50
CA GLU A 214 19.08 51.59 -50.17
C GLU A 214 19.38 51.42 -48.68
N THR A 215 20.04 52.39 -48.06
CA THR A 215 20.34 52.35 -46.62
C THR A 215 19.07 52.43 -45.79
N ARG A 216 18.10 53.28 -46.19
CA ARG A 216 16.76 53.32 -45.56
C ARG A 216 16.00 52.01 -45.75
N ALA A 217 16.02 51.42 -46.95
CA ALA A 217 15.36 50.15 -47.22
C ALA A 217 15.96 49.01 -46.38
N LEU A 218 17.28 48.92 -46.28
CA LEU A 218 17.98 47.97 -45.43
C LEU A 218 17.68 48.20 -43.94
N GLN A 219 17.58 49.45 -43.53
CA GLN A 219 17.26 49.81 -42.15
C GLN A 219 15.83 49.36 -41.80
N VAL A 220 14.87 49.55 -42.71
CA VAL A 220 13.49 49.07 -42.56
C VAL A 220 13.41 47.54 -42.52
N GLU A 221 14.14 46.84 -43.41
CA GLU A 221 14.21 45.38 -43.40
C GLU A 221 14.82 44.85 -42.09
N LEU A 222 15.90 45.47 -41.61
CA LEU A 222 16.56 45.12 -40.34
C LEU A 222 15.66 45.34 -39.13
N THR A 223 14.94 46.46 -39.09
CA THR A 223 13.97 46.72 -38.01
C THR A 223 12.82 45.71 -38.05
N GLY A 224 12.29 45.39 -39.23
CA GLY A 224 11.24 44.36 -39.36
C GLY A 224 11.72 42.96 -38.95
N LEU A 225 12.96 42.59 -39.29
CA LEU A 225 13.56 41.34 -38.86
C LEU A 225 13.83 41.32 -37.34
N LEU A 226 14.24 42.44 -36.75
CA LEU A 226 14.42 42.55 -35.31
C LEU A 226 13.10 42.39 -34.55
N ASP A 227 12.03 43.05 -35.01
CA ASP A 227 10.70 42.93 -34.40
C ASP A 227 10.19 41.48 -34.49
N ALA A 228 10.38 40.82 -35.63
CA ALA A 228 10.04 39.40 -35.80
C ALA A 228 10.87 38.49 -34.87
N VAL A 229 12.18 38.74 -34.74
CA VAL A 229 13.03 37.98 -33.81
C VAL A 229 12.59 38.20 -32.36
N GLN A 230 12.27 39.43 -31.97
CA GLN A 230 11.83 39.75 -30.61
C GLN A 230 10.47 39.11 -30.28
N GLU A 231 9.50 39.13 -31.21
CA GLU A 231 8.22 38.44 -31.03
C GLU A 231 8.38 36.92 -30.92
N THR A 232 9.31 36.36 -31.69
CA THR A 232 9.56 34.91 -31.63
C THR A 232 10.34 34.51 -30.37
N GLU A 233 11.21 35.38 -29.85
CA GLU A 233 11.91 35.21 -28.57
C GLU A 233 10.93 35.15 -27.39
N THR A 234 9.96 36.07 -27.32
CA THR A 234 8.96 36.07 -26.23
C THR A 234 8.12 34.80 -26.23
N LYS A 235 7.64 34.37 -27.40
CA LYS A 235 6.90 33.09 -27.57
C LYS A 235 7.72 31.88 -27.12
N MET A 236 9.04 31.88 -27.37
CA MET A 236 9.93 30.81 -26.90
C MET A 236 10.06 30.79 -25.38
N VAL A 237 10.23 31.97 -24.76
CA VAL A 237 10.40 32.09 -23.31
C VAL A 237 9.15 31.62 -22.57
N GLU A 238 7.95 31.99 -23.03
CA GLU A 238 6.69 31.57 -22.39
C GLU A 238 6.52 30.04 -22.39
N MET A 239 6.83 29.39 -23.51
CA MET A 239 6.68 27.93 -23.64
C MET A 239 7.76 27.17 -22.89
N SER A 240 9.00 27.65 -22.92
CA SER A 240 10.09 27.10 -22.12
C SER A 240 9.82 27.23 -20.62
N ALA A 241 9.25 28.36 -20.18
CA ALA A 241 8.81 28.56 -18.80
C ALA A 241 7.70 27.56 -18.40
N LEU A 242 6.71 27.33 -19.28
CA LEU A 242 5.66 26.33 -19.04
C LEU A 242 6.25 24.92 -18.87
N ASN A 243 7.14 24.50 -19.76
CA ASN A 243 7.79 23.19 -19.71
C ASN A 243 8.65 23.05 -18.45
N HIS A 244 9.38 24.11 -18.07
CA HIS A 244 10.15 24.14 -16.83
C HIS A 244 9.27 23.96 -15.59
N LEU A 245 8.16 24.71 -15.48
CA LEU A 245 7.20 24.55 -14.39
C LEU A 245 6.59 23.14 -14.33
N MET A 246 6.34 22.53 -15.48
CA MET A 246 5.87 21.14 -15.51
C MET A 246 6.95 20.17 -15.01
N SER A 247 8.21 20.38 -15.38
CA SER A 247 9.34 19.58 -14.90
C SER A 247 9.50 19.64 -13.38
N THR A 248 9.31 20.82 -12.78
CA THR A 248 9.41 20.96 -11.32
C THR A 248 8.25 20.25 -10.62
N HIS A 249 7.03 20.34 -11.17
CA HIS A 249 5.87 19.61 -10.65
C HIS A 249 6.04 18.08 -10.76
N VAL A 250 6.57 17.56 -11.88
CA VAL A 250 6.87 16.13 -12.05
C VAL A 250 7.88 15.65 -11.01
N LEU A 251 8.94 16.41 -10.79
CA LEU A 251 9.97 16.07 -9.79
C LEU A 251 9.39 16.08 -8.36
N GLN A 252 8.57 17.07 -8.02
CA GLN A 252 7.88 17.12 -6.73
C GLN A 252 6.92 15.93 -6.54
N GLN A 253 6.18 15.55 -7.58
CA GLN A 253 5.29 14.38 -7.56
C GLN A 253 6.07 13.07 -7.38
N ALA A 254 7.25 12.94 -8.02
CA ALA A 254 8.10 11.76 -7.88
C ALA A 254 8.52 11.51 -6.43
N GLN A 255 8.95 12.55 -5.73
CA GLN A 255 9.32 12.47 -4.31
C GLN A 255 8.12 12.06 -3.42
N GLN A 256 6.92 12.55 -3.71
CA GLN A 256 5.71 12.17 -2.97
C GLN A 256 5.36 10.69 -3.16
N ILE A 257 5.54 10.17 -4.38
CA ILE A 257 5.27 8.76 -4.69
C ILE A 257 6.29 7.83 -4.05
N GLU A 258 7.58 8.21 -3.97
CA GLU A 258 8.57 7.41 -3.25
C GLU A 258 8.19 7.22 -1.78
N HIS A 259 7.75 8.30 -1.11
CA HIS A 259 7.30 8.20 0.27
C HIS A 259 6.06 7.31 0.43
N LEU A 260 5.08 7.45 -0.46
CA LEU A 260 3.88 6.61 -0.41
C LEU A 260 4.17 5.14 -0.79
N TYR A 261 5.15 4.91 -1.66
CA TYR A 261 5.64 3.57 -1.97
C TYR A 261 6.31 2.93 -0.75
N GLU A 262 7.17 3.64 -0.04
CA GLU A 262 7.76 3.14 1.22
C GLU A 262 6.68 2.77 2.23
N GLN A 263 5.65 3.61 2.40
CA GLN A 263 4.52 3.32 3.29
C GLN A 263 3.72 2.09 2.85
N ALA A 264 3.47 1.91 1.55
CA ALA A 264 2.78 0.74 1.01
C ALA A 264 3.61 -0.54 1.19
N VAL A 265 4.93 -0.47 0.98
CA VAL A 265 5.85 -1.59 1.23
C VAL A 265 5.89 -1.94 2.71
N GLU A 266 5.91 -0.96 3.61
CA GLU A 266 5.86 -1.20 5.05
C GLU A 266 4.52 -1.83 5.47
N ALA A 267 3.40 -1.35 4.93
CA ALA A 267 2.07 -1.89 5.21
C ALA A 267 1.94 -3.36 4.75
N THR A 268 2.37 -3.66 3.53
CA THR A 268 2.35 -5.04 3.00
C THR A 268 3.25 -5.96 3.83
N LYS A 269 4.44 -5.48 4.22
CA LYS A 269 5.35 -6.21 5.10
C LYS A 269 4.75 -6.46 6.49
N ASN A 270 4.05 -5.48 7.06
CA ASN A 270 3.35 -5.63 8.34
C ASN A 270 2.21 -6.65 8.28
N VAL A 271 1.46 -6.69 7.17
CA VAL A 271 0.41 -7.71 6.95
C VAL A 271 1.03 -9.10 6.82
N GLU A 272 2.13 -9.24 6.10
CA GLU A 272 2.85 -10.51 5.96
C GLU A 272 3.34 -11.04 7.32
N PHE A 273 3.98 -10.17 8.11
CA PHE A 273 4.38 -10.53 9.47
C PHE A 273 3.18 -10.87 10.35
N GLY A 274 2.10 -10.10 10.29
CA GLY A 274 0.87 -10.40 11.02
C GLY A 274 0.30 -11.77 10.69
N ASN A 275 0.28 -12.15 9.41
CA ASN A 275 -0.16 -13.47 8.97
C ASN A 275 0.76 -14.60 9.47
N LYS A 276 2.06 -14.35 9.53
CA LYS A 276 3.04 -15.28 10.10
C LYS A 276 2.80 -15.49 11.59
N GLU A 277 2.62 -14.41 12.35
CA GLU A 277 2.31 -14.46 13.79
C GLU A 277 0.96 -15.14 14.05
N LEU A 278 -0.06 -14.88 13.24
CA LEU A 278 -1.36 -15.56 13.32
C LEU A 278 -1.22 -17.07 13.06
N SER A 279 -0.44 -17.46 12.06
CA SER A 279 -0.17 -18.87 11.76
C SER A 279 0.53 -19.56 12.92
N GLN A 280 1.55 -18.91 13.51
CA GLN A 280 2.25 -19.41 14.70
C GLN A 280 1.32 -19.49 15.92
N ALA A 281 0.41 -18.53 16.10
CA ALA A 281 -0.56 -18.55 17.19
C ALA A 281 -1.56 -19.71 17.06
N ILE A 282 -2.01 -20.01 15.83
CA ILE A 282 -2.88 -21.16 15.54
C ILE A 282 -2.15 -22.47 15.87
N GLU A 283 -0.89 -22.60 15.45
CA GLU A 283 -0.05 -23.77 15.74
C GLU A 283 0.14 -23.95 17.26
N ARG A 284 0.47 -22.87 17.98
CA ARG A 284 0.64 -22.89 19.44
C ARG A 284 -0.66 -23.23 20.19
N ASN A 285 -1.82 -22.76 19.72
CA ASN A 285 -3.11 -23.02 20.37
C ASN A 285 -3.47 -24.53 20.34
N SER A 286 -3.13 -25.22 19.25
CA SER A 286 -3.37 -26.67 19.14
C SER A 286 -2.63 -27.46 20.21
N SER A 287 -1.37 -27.11 20.48
CA SER A 287 -0.52 -27.75 21.49
C SER A 287 -1.01 -27.46 22.91
N SER A 288 -1.34 -26.20 23.22
CA SER A 288 -1.84 -25.80 24.55
C SER A 288 -3.13 -26.52 24.94
N ARG A 289 -4.06 -26.69 24.00
CA ARG A 289 -5.32 -27.39 24.25
C ARG A 289 -5.10 -28.86 24.62
N THR A 290 -4.15 -29.54 23.97
CA THR A 290 -3.81 -30.93 24.33
C THR A 290 -3.20 -31.03 25.73
N PHE A 291 -2.33 -30.09 26.10
CA PHE A 291 -1.73 -30.04 27.44
C PHE A 291 -2.78 -29.78 28.54
N LEU A 292 -3.72 -28.86 28.29
CA LEU A 292 -4.82 -28.56 29.23
C LEU A 292 -5.72 -29.78 29.42
N LEU A 293 -6.07 -30.50 28.34
CA LEU A 293 -6.87 -31.72 28.44
C LEU A 293 -6.14 -32.82 29.23
N LEU A 294 -4.84 -33.01 29.01
CA LEU A 294 -4.03 -33.96 29.77
C LEU A 294 -3.98 -33.58 31.25
N PHE A 295 -3.74 -32.30 31.56
CA PHE A 295 -3.74 -31.80 32.93
C PHE A 295 -5.08 -32.03 33.63
N LEU A 296 -6.20 -31.71 32.96
CA LEU A 296 -7.53 -31.95 33.52
C LEU A 296 -7.79 -33.44 33.76
N PHE A 297 -7.37 -34.31 32.84
CA PHE A 297 -7.45 -35.77 33.02
C PHE A 297 -6.65 -36.21 34.25
N VAL A 298 -5.38 -35.82 34.37
CA VAL A 298 -4.56 -36.20 35.53
C VAL A 298 -5.16 -35.67 36.84
N MET A 299 -5.70 -34.45 36.84
CA MET A 299 -6.36 -33.87 38.00
C MET A 299 -7.64 -34.62 38.39
N THR A 300 -8.50 -35.01 37.44
CA THR A 300 -9.72 -35.76 37.75
C THR A 300 -9.40 -37.15 38.30
N PHE A 301 -8.43 -37.87 37.72
CA PHE A 301 -7.94 -39.14 38.28
C PHE A 301 -7.33 -38.96 39.66
N SER A 302 -6.60 -37.87 39.91
CA SER A 302 -6.05 -37.58 41.23
C SER A 302 -7.13 -37.37 42.28
N ILE A 303 -8.22 -36.66 41.94
CA ILE A 303 -9.36 -36.45 42.85
C ILE A 303 -10.08 -37.77 43.12
N ILE A 304 -10.35 -38.58 42.08
CA ILE A 304 -10.98 -39.90 42.24
C ILE A 304 -10.10 -40.83 43.09
N PHE A 305 -8.79 -40.79 42.88
CA PHE A 305 -7.83 -41.58 43.67
C PHE A 305 -7.79 -41.13 45.14
N LEU A 306 -7.83 -39.83 45.40
CA LEU A 306 -7.92 -39.29 46.77
C LEU A 306 -9.22 -39.74 47.44
N ASP A 307 -10.35 -39.68 46.74
CA ASP A 307 -11.64 -40.14 47.26
C ASP A 307 -11.64 -41.66 47.54
N TRP A 308 -10.99 -42.46 46.69
CA TRP A 308 -10.83 -43.90 46.94
C TRP A 308 -9.93 -44.22 48.16
N LEU A 309 -8.95 -43.36 48.47
CA LEU A 309 -8.03 -43.59 49.60
C LEU A 309 -8.67 -43.39 50.98
N TYR A 310 -9.73 -42.59 51.11
CA TYR A 310 -10.40 -42.37 52.39
C TYR A 310 -11.87 -42.75 52.32
N VAL A 311 -12.30 -43.56 53.29
CA VAL A 311 -13.72 -43.87 53.48
C VAL A 311 -14.14 -43.27 54.81
N ARG A 312 -15.24 -42.51 54.79
CA ARG A 312 -15.81 -41.90 55.99
C ARG A 312 -16.44 -42.97 56.87
N GLY A 313 -16.46 -42.72 58.17
CA GLY A 313 -17.11 -43.61 59.13
C GLY A 313 -17.74 -42.82 60.27
N THR A 314 -18.86 -43.32 60.77
CA THR A 314 -19.62 -42.72 61.87
C THR A 314 -19.34 -43.48 63.17
N VAL A 315 -19.02 -42.77 64.24
CA VAL A 315 -18.76 -43.39 65.55
C VAL A 315 -20.10 -43.60 66.25
N LEU A 316 -20.48 -44.85 66.46
CA LEU A 316 -21.76 -45.22 67.08
C LEU A 316 -21.71 -45.21 68.61
N GLY A 317 -20.54 -45.52 69.18
CA GLY A 317 -20.42 -45.62 70.63
C GLY A 317 -19.27 -46.50 71.08
N TYR A 318 -19.35 -46.99 72.32
CA TYR A 318 -18.42 -47.95 72.88
C TYR A 318 -18.97 -49.37 72.84
N LYS A 319 -18.09 -50.36 72.92
CA LYS A 319 -18.49 -51.78 73.00
C LYS A 319 -19.36 -52.02 74.26
N ARG A 320 -20.45 -52.79 74.10
CA ARG A 320 -21.42 -53.29 75.13
C ARG A 320 -22.68 -52.39 75.25
N SER A 321 -23.49 -52.57 76.30
CA SER A 321 -24.86 -52.05 76.40
C SER A 321 -24.89 -50.62 76.93
N LYS A 322 -26.04 -49.95 76.86
CA LYS A 322 -26.21 -48.56 77.33
C LYS A 322 -25.75 -48.35 78.77
N SER A 323 -25.99 -49.33 79.65
CA SER A 323 -25.67 -49.26 81.09
C SER A 323 -24.25 -49.73 81.45
N ASN A 324 -23.61 -50.57 80.64
CA ASN A 324 -22.26 -51.05 80.89
C ASN A 324 -21.45 -50.96 79.60
N GLN A 325 -20.54 -49.99 79.52
CA GLN A 325 -19.76 -49.67 78.33
C GLN A 325 -18.27 -49.93 78.56
N TYR A 326 -17.55 -50.37 77.51
CA TYR A 326 -16.09 -50.50 77.53
C TYR A 326 -15.44 -49.41 76.67
N PRO A 327 -14.96 -48.29 77.28
CA PRO A 327 -14.46 -47.13 76.53
C PRO A 327 -13.20 -47.38 75.71
N ASN A 328 -12.48 -48.47 76.00
CA ASN A 328 -11.25 -48.85 75.31
C ASN A 328 -11.45 -49.35 73.87
N THR A 329 -12.68 -49.62 73.45
CA THR A 329 -13.02 -50.12 72.11
C THR A 329 -14.23 -49.37 71.58
N SER A 330 -14.03 -48.61 70.52
CA SER A 330 -15.09 -47.84 69.84
C SER A 330 -15.74 -48.66 68.75
N LEU A 331 -17.04 -48.49 68.56
CA LEU A 331 -17.80 -49.02 67.43
C LEU A 331 -17.90 -47.93 66.37
N VAL A 332 -17.47 -48.24 65.16
CA VAL A 332 -17.52 -47.32 64.02
C VAL A 332 -18.21 -48.02 62.87
N GLN A 333 -19.22 -47.39 62.27
CA GLN A 333 -19.83 -47.86 61.04
C GLN A 333 -19.11 -47.21 59.86
N ILE A 334 -18.66 -48.03 58.91
CA ILE A 334 -17.99 -47.54 57.70
C ILE A 334 -19.07 -47.21 56.67
N GLU A 335 -18.98 -46.04 56.04
CA GLU A 335 -19.95 -45.59 55.04
C GLU A 335 -19.89 -46.50 53.80
N GLY A 336 -21.05 -46.94 53.31
CA GLY A 336 -21.15 -47.81 52.13
C GLY A 336 -20.85 -49.30 52.37
N VAL A 337 -20.57 -49.71 53.61
CA VAL A 337 -20.30 -51.12 53.97
C VAL A 337 -21.48 -51.69 54.75
N ASN A 338 -22.10 -52.75 54.24
CA ASN A 338 -23.29 -53.33 54.86
C ASN A 338 -23.11 -54.79 55.31
N THR A 339 -22.13 -55.49 54.76
CA THR A 339 -21.90 -56.91 55.06
C THR A 339 -20.65 -57.12 55.92
N LYS A 340 -20.61 -58.23 56.65
CA LYS A 340 -19.45 -58.61 57.48
C LYS A 340 -18.21 -58.93 56.64
N GLU A 341 -18.40 -59.41 55.42
CA GLU A 341 -17.32 -59.79 54.50
C GLU A 341 -16.60 -58.56 53.96
N GLU A 342 -17.34 -57.51 53.56
CA GLU A 342 -16.78 -56.21 53.17
C GLU A 342 -15.99 -55.56 54.31
N VAL A 343 -16.48 -55.68 55.55
CA VAL A 343 -15.77 -55.17 56.74
C VAL A 343 -14.40 -55.82 56.92
N ALA A 344 -14.24 -57.10 56.51
CA ALA A 344 -12.98 -57.81 56.66
C ALA A 344 -11.84 -57.09 55.91
N TRP A 345 -12.11 -56.50 54.74
CA TRP A 345 -11.15 -55.73 53.94
C TRP A 345 -10.55 -54.54 54.70
N TYR A 346 -11.31 -53.95 55.62
CA TYR A 346 -10.88 -52.82 56.43
C TYR A 346 -10.07 -53.22 57.67
N SER A 347 -9.97 -54.51 57.98
CA SER A 347 -9.24 -55.00 59.16
C SER A 347 -7.77 -54.58 59.12
N GLY A 348 -7.28 -53.97 60.21
CA GLY A 348 -5.90 -53.50 60.31
C GLY A 348 -5.63 -52.13 59.66
N LYS A 349 -6.56 -51.57 58.86
CA LYS A 349 -6.40 -50.22 58.29
C LYS A 349 -6.41 -49.15 59.39
N LYS A 350 -5.63 -48.08 59.16
CA LYS A 350 -5.53 -46.93 60.08
C LYS A 350 -6.78 -46.06 59.97
N MET A 351 -7.19 -45.49 61.09
CA MET A 351 -8.30 -44.56 61.19
C MET A 351 -7.81 -43.26 61.84
N ALA A 352 -8.35 -42.14 61.40
CA ALA A 352 -8.04 -40.82 61.95
C ALA A 352 -9.35 -40.16 62.39
N TYR A 353 -9.45 -39.79 63.66
CA TYR A 353 -10.52 -38.92 64.15
C TYR A 353 -9.99 -37.49 64.25
N ILE A 354 -10.49 -36.60 63.38
CA ILE A 354 -10.07 -35.21 63.31
C ILE A 354 -11.11 -34.34 64.01
N TYR A 355 -10.67 -33.49 64.95
CA TYR A 355 -11.55 -32.56 65.66
C TYR A 355 -10.93 -31.19 65.82
N LYS A 356 -11.78 -30.15 65.96
CA LYS A 356 -11.36 -28.77 66.20
C LYS A 356 -11.24 -28.51 67.71
N ALA A 357 -10.05 -28.15 68.15
CA ALA A 357 -9.73 -27.75 69.52
C ALA A 357 -9.84 -26.22 69.69
N LYS A 358 -10.21 -25.77 70.89
CA LYS A 358 -10.35 -24.34 71.22
C LYS A 358 -9.02 -23.58 71.15
N VAL A 359 -7.91 -24.23 71.55
CA VAL A 359 -6.57 -23.63 71.62
C VAL A 359 -5.72 -24.04 70.43
N LYS A 360 -5.04 -23.06 69.82
CA LYS A 360 -4.11 -23.25 68.70
C LYS A 360 -2.83 -23.94 69.19
N LYS A 361 -2.45 -25.05 68.55
CA LYS A 361 -1.17 -25.74 68.81
C LYS A 361 -0.51 -26.04 67.47
N ASN A 362 0.77 -25.73 67.33
CA ASN A 362 1.54 -25.91 66.08
C ASN A 362 0.84 -25.28 64.85
N GLY A 363 0.34 -24.05 65.01
CA GLY A 363 -0.23 -23.30 63.88
C GLY A 363 -1.68 -23.66 63.52
N THR A 364 -2.26 -24.76 64.03
CA THR A 364 -3.63 -25.18 63.67
C THR A 364 -4.52 -25.43 64.90
N HIS A 365 -5.84 -25.37 64.68
CA HIS A 365 -6.85 -25.76 65.67
C HIS A 365 -7.25 -27.23 65.54
N TYR A 366 -6.81 -27.95 64.50
CA TYR A 366 -7.21 -29.32 64.25
C TYR A 366 -6.27 -30.31 64.94
N ARG A 367 -6.84 -31.34 65.56
CA ARG A 367 -6.10 -32.43 66.19
C ARG A 367 -6.60 -33.75 65.65
N CYS A 368 -5.70 -34.72 65.53
CA CYS A 368 -6.00 -36.05 65.04
C CYS A 368 -5.71 -37.09 66.11
N ILE A 369 -6.68 -37.97 66.37
CA ILE A 369 -6.50 -39.17 67.17
C ILE A 369 -6.42 -40.35 66.21
N TRP A 370 -5.28 -41.02 66.20
CA TRP A 370 -5.06 -42.19 65.35
C TRP A 370 -5.59 -43.46 66.02
N GLY A 371 -6.19 -44.33 65.22
CA GLY A 371 -6.63 -45.65 65.61
C GLY A 371 -6.45 -46.67 64.50
N LYS A 372 -6.92 -47.89 64.77
CA LYS A 372 -6.95 -48.98 63.79
C LYS A 372 -8.22 -49.81 63.92
N VAL A 373 -8.68 -50.32 62.79
CA VAL A 373 -9.74 -51.34 62.75
C VAL A 373 -9.18 -52.63 63.30
N THR A 374 -9.90 -53.27 64.23
CA THR A 374 -9.46 -54.51 64.87
C THR A 374 -10.25 -55.73 64.43
N ARG A 375 -11.58 -55.69 64.54
CA ARG A 375 -12.46 -56.83 64.24
C ARG A 375 -13.84 -56.33 63.79
N PRO A 376 -14.58 -57.10 62.96
CA PRO A 376 -15.99 -56.82 62.71
C PRO A 376 -16.84 -56.91 63.99
N HIS A 377 -17.96 -56.20 64.00
CA HIS A 377 -18.97 -56.19 65.04
C HIS A 377 -20.36 -56.35 64.42
N GLY A 378 -21.05 -57.43 64.76
CA GLY A 378 -22.33 -57.77 64.14
C GLY A 378 -22.20 -58.09 62.65
N ASN A 379 -23.31 -57.97 61.92
CA ASN A 379 -23.40 -58.27 60.49
C ASN A 379 -23.63 -57.02 59.62
N SER A 380 -23.82 -55.84 60.22
CA SER A 380 -24.30 -54.62 59.57
C SER A 380 -23.20 -53.57 59.31
N GLY A 381 -22.02 -54.00 58.86
CA GLY A 381 -20.96 -53.06 58.48
C GLY A 381 -20.22 -52.34 59.61
N VAL A 382 -20.45 -52.72 60.87
CA VAL A 382 -19.83 -52.07 62.04
C VAL A 382 -18.49 -52.72 62.39
N VAL A 383 -17.49 -51.89 62.69
CA VAL A 383 -16.16 -52.33 63.15
C VAL A 383 -15.90 -51.96 64.60
N ARG A 384 -15.10 -52.79 65.27
CA ARG A 384 -14.41 -52.44 66.50
C ARG A 384 -13.10 -51.75 66.16
N ALA A 385 -12.95 -50.50 66.56
CA ALA A 385 -11.74 -49.71 66.43
C ALA A 385 -11.06 -49.54 67.79
N LYS A 386 -9.72 -49.55 67.78
CA LYS A 386 -8.90 -49.15 68.93
C LYS A 386 -8.12 -47.90 68.57
N PHE A 387 -8.35 -46.84 69.32
CA PHE A 387 -7.64 -45.56 69.20
C PHE A 387 -6.47 -45.49 70.20
N LYS A 388 -5.44 -44.71 69.89
CA LYS A 388 -4.30 -44.48 70.79
C LYS A 388 -4.72 -43.81 72.11
N SER A 389 -5.70 -42.91 72.01
CA SER A 389 -6.40 -42.31 73.15
C SER A 389 -7.90 -42.51 72.93
N ASN A 390 -8.65 -42.74 74.01
CA ASN A 390 -10.10 -42.87 73.92
C ASN A 390 -10.70 -41.62 73.27
N LEU A 391 -11.72 -41.83 72.44
CA LEU A 391 -12.38 -40.74 71.73
C LEU A 391 -13.17 -39.86 72.72
N PRO A 392 -13.30 -38.54 72.48
CA PRO A 392 -14.10 -37.68 73.33
C PRO A 392 -15.60 -38.01 73.19
N PRO A 393 -16.44 -37.77 74.21
CA PRO A 393 -17.90 -38.01 74.12
C PRO A 393 -18.58 -37.30 72.95
N LYS A 394 -18.07 -36.12 72.56
CA LYS A 394 -18.55 -35.35 71.40
C LYS A 394 -18.31 -36.01 70.03
N SER A 395 -17.57 -37.11 70.00
CA SER A 395 -17.30 -37.87 68.76
C SER A 395 -18.43 -38.80 68.38
N MET A 396 -19.33 -39.11 69.31
CA MET A 396 -20.46 -40.02 69.12
C MET A 396 -21.65 -39.24 68.59
N VAL A 397 -22.36 -39.85 67.64
CA VAL A 397 -23.62 -39.32 67.07
C VAL A 397 -24.80 -39.74 67.93
#